data_AF-A0AAE3SLD5-F1
#
_entry.id   AF-A0AAE3SLD5-F1
#
_cell.length_a   1.000
_cell.length_b   1.000
_cell.length_c   1.000
_cell.angle_alpha   90.00
_cell.angle_beta   90.00
_cell.angle_gamma   90.00
#
_symmetry.space_group_name_H-M   'P 1'
#
loop_
_entity.id
_entity.type
_entity.pdbx_description
1 polymer ?
#
loop_
_entity_poly.entity_id
_entity_poly.type
_entity_poly.pdbx_seq_one_letter_code
_entity_poly.pdbx_strand_id
1 'polypeptide(L)'
;MEVLKKETFRCNHQLRNNHAYISTEKCNNQNVEFKYEEKQGRTCVFISSALLKENNYRLNIKGACLSLIIYERREIVKPRYFRLLDKTINEKSTYDRLKSFKYKLPQDIYMISNVSWDKEMMRLEVVLQTDEINVRNCSRIKDCDTL
;
A
#
# COMPACT_ATOMS: atom_id res chain seq x y z
N MET A 1 31.72 -27.48 35.55
CA MET A 1 31.15 -26.89 34.31
C MET A 1 29.81 -27.54 34.08
N GLU A 2 28.73 -26.89 34.49
CA GLU A 2 27.37 -27.41 34.33
C GLU A 2 26.82 -26.98 32.98
N VAL A 3 26.45 -27.96 32.16
CA VAL A 3 25.80 -27.74 30.86
C VAL A 3 24.33 -27.43 31.12
N LEU A 4 23.99 -26.14 31.11
CA LEU A 4 22.59 -25.67 31.11
C LEU A 4 21.88 -26.20 29.85
N LYS A 5 21.01 -27.19 30.03
CA LYS A 5 20.08 -27.64 29.00
C LYS A 5 19.17 -26.47 28.62
N LYS A 6 19.34 -25.94 27.41
CA LYS A 6 18.42 -24.98 26.79
C LYS A 6 17.08 -25.68 26.55
N GLU A 7 16.13 -25.53 27.48
CA GLU A 7 14.74 -25.83 27.22
C GLU A 7 14.22 -24.86 26.14
N THR A 8 14.01 -25.38 24.94
CA THR A 8 13.41 -24.66 23.83
C THR A 8 11.90 -24.74 23.99
N PHE A 9 11.29 -23.70 24.54
CA PHE A 9 9.84 -23.57 24.58
C PHE A 9 9.31 -23.35 23.15
N ARG A 10 8.84 -24.43 22.51
CA ARG A 10 8.04 -24.34 21.28
C ARG A 10 6.63 -23.88 21.66
N CYS A 11 6.37 -22.59 21.52
CA CYS A 11 4.99 -22.10 21.60
C CYS A 11 4.26 -22.48 20.30
N ASN A 12 3.57 -23.63 20.30
CA ASN A 12 2.61 -24.02 19.28
C ASN A 12 1.30 -23.23 19.44
N HIS A 13 1.36 -21.91 19.42
CA HIS A 13 0.15 -21.12 19.17
C HIS A 13 -0.07 -21.09 17.67
N GLN A 14 -1.04 -21.89 17.23
CA GLN A 14 -1.68 -21.72 15.94
C GLN A 14 -1.98 -20.22 15.77
N LEU A 15 -1.32 -19.59 14.79
CA LEU A 15 -1.64 -18.24 14.36
C LEU A 15 -3.12 -18.26 13.97
N ARG A 16 -3.99 -17.77 14.87
CA ARG A 16 -5.40 -17.57 14.53
C ARG A 16 -5.39 -16.70 13.27
N ASN A 17 -6.05 -17.20 12.23
CA ASN A 17 -6.43 -16.46 11.04
C ASN A 17 -7.31 -15.29 11.49
N ASN A 18 -6.68 -14.24 12.00
CA ASN A 18 -7.31 -12.95 12.13
C ASN A 18 -7.42 -12.45 10.69
N HIS A 19 -8.57 -12.73 10.08
CA HIS A 19 -9.11 -11.90 9.02
C HIS A 19 -8.87 -10.46 9.47
N ALA A 20 -7.86 -9.82 8.87
CA ALA A 20 -7.61 -8.41 9.08
C ALA A 20 -8.90 -7.73 8.63
N TYR A 21 -9.68 -7.28 9.61
CA TYR A 21 -10.89 -6.51 9.39
C TYR A 21 -10.42 -5.24 8.71
N ILE A 22 -10.51 -5.19 7.37
CA ILE A 22 -10.28 -3.97 6.61
C ILE A 22 -11.50 -3.10 6.92
N SER A 23 -11.38 -2.34 8.03
CA SER A 23 -12.28 -1.24 8.32
C SER A 23 -12.26 -0.34 7.09
N THR A 24 -13.35 -0.40 6.34
CA THR A 24 -13.70 0.56 5.27
C THR A 24 -14.32 1.78 5.93
N GLU A 25 -13.65 2.32 6.95
CA GLU A 25 -13.99 3.64 7.48
C GLU A 25 -13.52 4.69 6.48
N LYS A 26 -14.52 5.36 5.89
CA LYS A 26 -14.49 6.63 5.17
C LYS A 26 -13.10 7.30 5.22
N CYS A 27 -12.30 7.11 4.17
CA CYS A 27 -11.06 7.85 3.96
C CYS A 27 -11.39 9.34 3.88
N ASN A 28 -11.20 10.07 4.99
CA ASN A 28 -10.94 11.49 4.91
C ASN A 28 -9.65 11.66 4.10
N ASN A 29 -9.79 11.99 2.82
CA ASN A 29 -8.71 12.23 1.85
C ASN A 29 -7.90 13.51 2.16
N GLN A 30 -7.74 13.89 3.43
CA GLN A 30 -7.00 15.11 3.79
C GLN A 30 -5.48 14.92 3.79
N ASN A 31 -4.97 13.71 3.55
CA ASN A 31 -3.54 13.40 3.73
C ASN A 31 -2.79 13.02 2.46
N VAL A 32 -3.46 12.88 1.31
CA VAL A 32 -2.83 12.46 0.06
C VAL A 32 -3.37 13.30 -1.09
N GLU A 33 -2.48 13.97 -1.80
CA GLU A 33 -2.77 14.74 -2.99
C GLU A 33 -2.35 13.94 -4.23
N PHE A 34 -3.24 13.88 -5.22
CA PHE A 34 -2.98 13.27 -6.52
C PHE A 34 -3.07 14.36 -7.59
N LYS A 35 -2.05 14.46 -8.43
CA LYS A 35 -2.02 15.40 -9.55
C LYS A 35 -1.75 14.66 -10.85
N TYR A 36 -2.72 14.68 -11.73
CA TYR A 36 -2.59 14.12 -13.08
C TYR A 36 -2.03 15.16 -14.04
N GLU A 37 -1.01 14.80 -14.82
CA GLU A 37 -0.47 15.64 -15.89
C GLU A 37 -0.20 14.82 -17.15
N GLU A 38 -0.51 15.41 -18.30
CA GLU A 38 -0.07 14.92 -19.61
C GLU A 38 0.91 15.93 -20.21
N LYS A 39 2.14 15.49 -20.51
CA LYS A 39 3.16 16.33 -21.14
C LYS A 39 3.92 15.55 -22.20
N GLN A 40 3.99 16.09 -23.41
CA GLN A 40 4.81 15.56 -24.52
C GLN A 40 4.56 14.06 -24.81
N GLY A 41 3.29 13.63 -24.74
CA GLY A 41 2.92 12.22 -24.97
C GLY A 41 3.19 11.28 -23.79
N ARG A 42 3.64 11.78 -22.64
CA ARG A 42 3.77 11.03 -21.39
C ARG A 42 2.62 11.39 -20.46
N THR A 43 2.04 10.36 -19.86
CA THR A 43 1.00 10.49 -18.85
C THR A 43 1.61 10.21 -17.48
N CYS A 44 1.49 11.14 -16.54
CA CYS A 44 2.04 11.00 -15.20
C CYS A 44 1.00 11.30 -14.12
N VAL A 45 1.09 10.60 -12.99
CA VAL A 45 0.40 10.94 -11.75
C VAL A 45 1.44 11.23 -10.68
N PHE A 46 1.44 12.45 -10.17
CA PHE A 46 2.24 12.83 -9.01
C PHE A 46 1.43 12.61 -7.74
N ILE A 47 2.03 11.98 -6.74
CA ILE A 47 1.36 11.67 -5.47
C ILE A 47 2.19 12.22 -4.31
N SER A 48 1.59 13.12 -3.54
CA SER A 48 2.23 13.77 -2.39
C SER A 48 1.50 13.42 -1.11
N SER A 49 2.24 13.07 -0.06
CA SER A 49 1.68 12.79 1.26
C SER A 49 2.77 12.84 2.32
N ALA A 50 2.44 13.40 3.50
CA ALA A 50 3.31 13.33 4.68
C ALA A 50 3.55 11.88 5.17
N LEU A 51 2.73 10.93 4.71
CA LEU A 51 2.85 9.52 5.07
C LEU A 51 3.78 8.75 4.13
N LEU A 52 4.15 9.31 2.97
CA LEU A 52 5.02 8.65 2.00
C LEU A 52 6.49 8.75 2.43
N LYS A 53 7.20 7.63 2.25
CA LYS A 53 8.64 7.49 2.44
C LYS A 53 9.16 6.56 1.34
N GLU A 54 10.47 6.60 1.13
CA GLU A 54 11.13 5.65 0.25
C GLU A 54 10.77 4.21 0.66
N ASN A 55 10.28 3.41 -0.29
CA ASN A 55 9.91 1.99 -0.12
C ASN A 55 8.76 1.68 0.84
N ASN A 56 7.98 2.65 1.30
CA ASN A 56 6.85 2.41 2.20
C ASN A 56 5.48 2.33 1.50
N TYR A 57 5.47 2.05 0.20
CA TYR A 57 4.24 2.11 -0.59
C TYR A 57 4.14 0.97 -1.60
N ARG A 58 2.92 0.73 -2.06
CA ARG A 58 2.60 -0.13 -3.19
C ARG A 58 1.53 0.53 -4.03
N LEU A 59 1.68 0.43 -5.34
CA LEU A 59 0.73 0.95 -6.31
C LEU A 59 0.11 -0.19 -7.10
N ASN A 60 -1.13 -0.01 -7.54
CA ASN A 60 -1.82 -0.92 -8.44
C ASN A 60 -2.85 -0.15 -9.27
N ILE A 61 -3.08 -0.57 -10.53
CA ILE A 61 -4.18 -0.06 -11.34
C ILE A 61 -5.16 -1.21 -11.61
N LYS A 62 -6.45 -0.94 -11.43
CA LYS A 62 -7.53 -1.85 -11.82
C LYS A 62 -8.62 -1.05 -12.54
N GLY A 63 -8.74 -1.23 -13.86
CA GLY A 63 -9.55 -0.36 -14.71
C GLY A 63 -9.10 1.10 -14.56
N ALA A 64 -10.04 2.04 -14.51
CA ALA A 64 -9.76 3.47 -14.35
C ALA A 64 -9.45 3.88 -12.89
N CYS A 65 -8.90 2.99 -12.05
CA CYS A 65 -8.63 3.27 -10.64
C CYS A 65 -7.18 2.96 -10.27
N LEU A 66 -6.41 4.01 -9.96
CA LEU A 66 -5.09 3.92 -9.33
C LEU A 66 -5.27 3.77 -7.81
N SER A 67 -4.72 2.70 -7.25
CA SER A 67 -4.73 2.42 -5.81
C SER A 67 -3.33 2.59 -5.24
N LEU A 68 -3.18 3.44 -4.22
CA LEU A 68 -1.99 3.58 -3.40
C LEU A 68 -2.23 2.90 -2.06
N ILE A 69 -1.29 2.07 -1.63
CA ILE A 69 -1.25 1.45 -0.30
C ILE A 69 0.04 1.91 0.37
N ILE A 70 -0.08 2.57 1.53
CA ILE A 70 1.07 2.99 2.35
C ILE A 70 1.19 2.06 3.56
N TYR A 71 2.41 1.58 3.80
CA TYR A 71 2.81 0.75 4.93
C TYR A 71 3.40 1.64 6.03
N GLU A 72 2.76 1.66 7.20
CA GLU A 72 3.23 2.39 8.37
C GLU A 72 3.55 1.41 9.50
N ARG A 73 4.84 1.12 9.71
CA ARG A 73 5.28 0.27 10.83
C ARG A 73 5.14 1.01 12.14
N ARG A 74 4.37 0.46 13.08
CA ARG A 74 4.15 1.02 14.42
C ARG A 74 4.64 0.07 15.50
N GLU A 75 5.22 0.64 16.55
CA GLU A 75 5.58 -0.07 17.78
C GLU A 75 4.42 0.03 18.77
N ILE A 76 4.08 -1.09 19.39
CA ILE A 76 3.16 -1.15 20.53
C ILE A 76 3.96 -1.66 21.71
N VAL A 77 3.80 -0.99 22.84
CA VAL A 77 4.32 -1.44 24.13
C VAL A 77 3.14 -1.94 24.96
N LYS A 78 3.13 -3.23 25.33
CA LYS A 78 2.12 -3.81 26.20
C LYS A 78 2.74 -4.17 27.55
N PRO A 79 2.21 -3.65 28.67
CA PRO A 79 2.65 -4.11 29.98
C PRO A 79 2.19 -5.56 30.18
N ARG A 80 3.13 -6.44 30.53
CA ARG A 80 2.86 -7.83 30.84
C ARG A 80 3.34 -8.15 32.24
N TYR A 81 2.40 -8.58 33.07
CA TYR A 81 2.70 -8.94 34.44
C TYR A 81 3.22 -10.39 34.51
N PHE A 82 4.40 -10.56 35.12
CA PHE A 82 5.03 -11.86 35.34
C PHE A 82 4.89 -12.25 36.80
N ARG A 83 3.90 -13.11 37.11
CA ARG A 83 3.60 -13.58 38.47
C ARG A 83 4.81 -14.21 39.17
N LEU A 84 5.64 -14.96 38.45
CA LEU A 84 6.83 -15.63 39.00
C LEU A 84 7.92 -14.66 39.47
N LEU A 85 7.91 -13.44 38.93
CA LEU A 85 8.93 -12.42 39.21
C LEU A 85 8.37 -11.26 40.04
N ASP A 86 7.07 -11.29 40.36
CA ASP A 86 6.32 -10.20 40.99
C ASP A 86 6.60 -8.83 40.33
N LYS A 87 6.69 -8.82 39.01
CA LYS A 87 7.13 -7.66 38.22
C LYS A 87 6.34 -7.49 36.93
N THR A 88 6.14 -6.24 36.53
CA THR A 88 5.61 -5.87 35.21
C THR A 88 6.76 -5.59 34.27
N ILE A 89 6.76 -6.24 33.12
CA ILE A 89 7.74 -6.03 32.05
C ILE A 89 6.99 -5.48 30.83
N ASN A 90 7.56 -4.48 30.18
CA ASN A 90 7.02 -3.91 28.96
C ASN A 90 7.43 -4.77 27.76
N GLU A 91 6.49 -5.50 27.18
CA GLU A 91 6.69 -6.27 25.96
C GLU A 91 6.49 -5.34 24.75
N LYS A 92 7.55 -5.17 23.95
CA LYS A 92 7.54 -4.40 22.71
C LYS A 92 7.16 -5.32 21.55
N SER A 93 6.23 -4.91 20.72
CA SER A 93 5.86 -5.59 19.48
C SER A 93 5.72 -4.58 18.35
N THR A 94 5.95 -5.00 17.11
CA THR A 94 5.73 -4.15 15.93
C THR A 94 4.62 -4.72 15.06
N TYR A 95 3.80 -3.85 14.47
CA TYR A 95 2.79 -4.21 13.48
C TYR A 95 2.78 -3.20 12.34
N ASP A 96 2.36 -3.65 11.16
CA ASP A 96 2.20 -2.77 10.00
C ASP A 96 0.76 -2.29 9.91
N ARG A 97 0.57 -0.96 9.89
CA ARG A 97 -0.70 -0.33 9.61
C ARG A 97 -0.76 -0.02 8.11
N LEU A 98 -1.78 -0.52 7.44
CA LEU A 98 -2.03 -0.26 6.02
C LEU A 98 -3.01 0.92 5.88
N LYS A 99 -2.69 1.86 4.99
CA LYS A 99 -3.62 2.91 4.56
C LYS A 99 -3.78 2.82 3.05
N SER A 100 -5.01 2.74 2.57
CA SER A 100 -5.31 2.66 1.14
C SER A 100 -5.99 3.93 0.65
N PHE A 101 -5.53 4.43 -0.48
CA PHE A 101 -6.06 5.59 -1.17
C PHE A 101 -6.34 5.22 -2.61
N LYS A 102 -7.37 5.82 -3.19
CA LYS A 102 -7.80 5.56 -4.56
C LYS A 102 -7.93 6.85 -5.32
N TYR A 103 -7.49 6.84 -6.56
CA TYR A 103 -7.59 7.94 -7.51
C TYR A 103 -8.22 7.43 -8.80
N LYS A 104 -9.23 8.15 -9.30
CA LYS A 104 -9.89 7.81 -10.56
C LYS A 104 -9.10 8.39 -11.72
N LEU A 105 -8.59 7.53 -12.60
CA LEU A 105 -7.93 7.92 -13.83
C LEU A 105 -8.97 8.36 -14.89
N PRO A 106 -8.57 9.17 -15.88
CA PRO A 106 -9.48 9.61 -16.93
C PRO A 106 -10.01 8.46 -17.81
N GLN A 107 -9.20 7.41 -17.99
CA GLN A 107 -9.50 6.25 -18.85
C GLN A 107 -9.08 4.95 -18.16
N ASP A 108 -9.62 3.82 -18.60
CA ASP A 108 -9.34 2.50 -18.03
C ASP A 108 -8.16 1.77 -18.71
N ILE A 109 -7.53 2.42 -19.69
CA ILE A 109 -6.52 1.84 -20.57
C ILE A 109 -5.09 1.96 -20.01
N TYR A 110 -4.91 2.51 -18.81
CA TYR A 110 -3.58 2.81 -18.29
C TYR A 110 -2.99 1.65 -17.51
N MET A 111 -1.67 1.50 -17.63
CA MET A 111 -0.84 0.65 -16.79
C MET A 111 0.35 1.44 -16.23
N ILE A 112 0.87 1.02 -15.08
CA ILE A 112 2.05 1.65 -14.48
C ILE A 112 3.28 1.20 -15.27
N SER A 113 3.97 2.12 -15.93
CA SER A 113 5.21 1.82 -16.66
C SER A 113 6.45 2.03 -15.80
N ASN A 114 6.46 3.09 -14.99
CA ASN A 114 7.56 3.39 -14.08
C ASN A 114 7.07 4.10 -12.82
N VAL A 115 7.82 3.96 -11.73
CA VAL A 115 7.59 4.69 -10.48
C VAL A 115 8.91 5.19 -9.94
N SER A 116 9.00 6.50 -9.69
CA SER A 116 10.16 7.15 -9.09
C SER A 116 9.76 7.87 -7.79
N TRP A 117 10.65 7.80 -6.80
CA TRP A 117 10.53 8.58 -5.57
C TRP A 117 11.43 9.81 -5.67
N ASP A 118 10.82 10.99 -5.63
CA ASP A 118 11.50 12.28 -5.62
C ASP A 118 11.73 12.70 -4.16
N LYS A 119 12.98 12.59 -3.70
CA LYS A 119 13.39 12.89 -2.32
C LYS A 119 13.30 14.38 -1.99
N GLU A 120 13.52 15.25 -2.97
CA GLU A 120 13.53 16.70 -2.77
C GLU A 120 12.11 17.23 -2.64
N MET A 121 11.22 16.77 -3.51
CA MET A 121 9.81 17.17 -3.52
C MET A 121 8.94 16.30 -2.61
N MET A 122 9.50 15.27 -1.97
CA MET A 122 8.79 14.31 -1.11
C MET A 122 7.53 13.72 -1.75
N ARG A 123 7.64 13.32 -3.03
CA ARG A 123 6.52 12.84 -3.84
C ARG A 123 6.87 11.62 -4.68
N LEU A 124 5.84 10.87 -5.03
CA LEU A 124 5.93 9.84 -6.06
C LEU A 124 5.60 10.42 -7.42
N GLU A 125 6.40 10.07 -8.41
CA GLU A 125 6.06 10.22 -9.81
C GLU A 125 5.73 8.84 -10.38
N VAL A 126 4.48 8.67 -10.81
CA VAL A 126 3.97 7.44 -11.41
C VAL A 126 3.77 7.69 -12.88
N VAL A 127 4.62 7.09 -13.71
CA VAL A 127 4.49 7.16 -15.16
C VAL A 127 3.50 6.10 -15.61
N LEU A 128 2.52 6.52 -16.41
CA LEU A 128 1.50 5.68 -16.99
C LEU A 128 1.78 5.48 -18.48
N GLN A 129 1.51 4.28 -18.97
CA GLN A 129 1.50 3.94 -20.38
C GLN A 129 0.12 3.41 -20.75
N THR A 130 -0.30 3.63 -21.99
CA THR A 130 -1.54 3.02 -22.51
C THR A 130 -1.28 1.58 -22.89
N ASP A 131 -2.11 0.68 -22.37
CA ASP A 131 -2.14 -0.71 -22.76
C ASP A 131 -2.70 -0.82 -24.19
N GLU A 132 -1.81 -0.88 -25.18
CA GLU A 132 -2.16 -0.95 -26.61
C GLU A 132 -3.04 -2.18 -26.94
N ILE A 133 -3.03 -3.22 -26.09
CA ILE A 133 -3.88 -4.42 -26.25
C ILE A 133 -5.36 -4.06 -26.04
N ASN A 134 -5.68 -3.15 -25.10
CA ASN A 134 -7.04 -2.65 -24.89
C ASN A 134 -7.46 -1.62 -25.94
N VAL A 135 -6.52 -0.86 -26.51
CA VAL A 135 -6.80 0.11 -27.59
C VAL A 135 -7.32 -0.60 -28.85
N ARG A 136 -6.72 -1.74 -29.22
CA ARG A 136 -7.20 -2.56 -30.38
C ARG A 136 -8.57 -3.19 -30.16
N ASN A 137 -8.96 -3.47 -28.92
CA ASN A 137 -10.28 -4.00 -28.60
C ASN A 137 -11.35 -2.90 -28.56
N CYS A 138 -11.03 -1.70 -28.07
CA CYS A 138 -11.96 -0.56 -28.08
C CYS A 138 -12.20 0.00 -29.48
N SER A 139 -11.21 -0.06 -30.39
CA SER A 139 -11.41 0.35 -31.78
C SER A 139 -12.31 -0.59 -32.57
N ARG A 140 -12.40 -1.87 -32.19
CA ARG A 140 -13.27 -2.86 -32.85
C ARG A 140 -14.75 -2.74 -32.47
N ILE A 141 -15.08 -2.06 -31.36
CA ILE A 141 -16.47 -1.93 -30.89
C ILE A 141 -17.19 -0.75 -31.57
N LYS A 142 -16.44 0.22 -32.12
CA LYS A 142 -17.03 1.38 -32.81
C LYS A 142 -17.61 1.07 -34.20
N ASP A 143 -17.36 -0.11 -34.75
CA ASP A 143 -17.86 -0.49 -36.08
C ASP A 143 -19.19 -1.28 -36.04
N CYS A 144 -19.84 -1.39 -34.87
CA CYS A 144 -21.09 -2.15 -34.72
C CYS A 144 -22.39 -1.32 -34.69
N ASP A 145 -22.35 0.00 -34.87
CA ASP A 145 -23.55 0.86 -34.85
C ASP A 145 -24.03 1.31 -36.25
N THR A 146 -23.61 0.61 -37.31
CA THR A 146 -24.23 0.73 -38.63
C THR A 146 -24.59 -0.63 -39.18
N LEU A 147 -25.80 -1.10 -38.84
CA LEU A 147 -26.68 -1.92 -39.68
C LEU A 147 -28.10 -1.91 -39.09
#